data_AF-A0A1Y3RXL4-F1
#
_entry.id   AF-A0A1Y3RXL4-F1
#
_cell.length_a   1.000
_cell.length_b   1.000
_cell.length_c   1.000
_cell.angle_alpha   90.00
_cell.angle_beta   90.00
_cell.angle_gamma   90.00
#
_symmetry.space_group_name_H-M   'P 1'
#
loop_
_entity.id
_entity.type
_entity.pdbx_description
1 polymer ?
#
loop_
_entity_poly.entity_id
_entity_poly.type
_entity_poly.pdbx_seq_one_letter_code
_entity_poly.pdbx_strand_id
1 'polypeptide(L)'
;MDSERGRLLELMEKLAKCKANDAVKLAFLEEGEVEEIDSLDLTALTGFKRTDKGAVEIQLVDRLTVLKLLVELSDGQEDKQAEFFQAWERKAEEDR
;
A
#
# COMPACT_ATOMS: atom_id res chain seq x y z
N MET A 1 14.02 -10.80 14.58
CA MET A 1 14.49 -10.32 13.26
C MET A 1 13.70 -10.93 12.11
N ASP A 2 13.58 -12.26 11.97
CA ASP A 2 12.82 -12.86 10.84
C ASP A 2 11.33 -12.48 10.76
N SER A 3 10.68 -12.16 11.88
CA SER A 3 9.25 -11.81 11.89
C SER A 3 8.92 -10.46 11.24
N GLU A 4 9.83 -9.49 11.29
CA GLU A 4 9.60 -8.13 10.75
C GLU A 4 9.78 -8.11 9.23
N ARG A 5 10.86 -8.77 8.76
CA ARG A 5 11.13 -9.03 7.35
C ARG A 5 9.98 -9.79 6.68
N GLY A 6 9.48 -10.85 7.30
CA GLY A 6 8.34 -11.62 6.81
C GLY A 6 7.09 -10.76 6.64
N ARG A 7 6.75 -9.96 7.65
CA ARG A 7 5.59 -9.04 7.60
C ARG A 7 5.72 -7.99 6.50
N LEU A 8 6.91 -7.43 6.28
CA LEU A 8 7.12 -6.46 5.21
C LEU A 8 6.95 -7.10 3.83
N LEU A 9 7.49 -8.31 3.64
CA LEU A 9 7.30 -9.05 2.39
C LEU A 9 5.82 -9.38 2.13
N GLU A 10 5.08 -9.81 3.16
CA GLU A 10 3.64 -10.03 3.08
C GLU A 10 2.88 -8.75 2.69
N LEU A 11 3.24 -7.61 3.28
CA LEU A 11 2.64 -6.31 2.96
C LEU A 11 2.92 -5.92 1.50
N MET A 12 4.17 -6.05 1.06
CA MET A 12 4.57 -5.74 -0.32
C MET A 12 3.90 -6.67 -1.33
N GLU A 13 3.74 -7.96 -1.00
CA GLU A 13 3.01 -8.90 -1.83
C GLU A 13 1.52 -8.51 -1.94
N LYS A 14 0.91 -8.10 -0.82
CA LYS A 14 -0.47 -7.59 -0.80
C LYS A 14 -0.63 -6.34 -1.67
N LEU A 15 0.31 -5.39 -1.59
CA LEU A 15 0.34 -4.19 -2.43
C LEU A 15 0.58 -4.51 -3.91
N ALA A 16 1.43 -5.49 -4.23
CA ALA A 16 1.66 -5.91 -5.60
C ALA A 16 0.40 -6.55 -6.24
N LYS A 17 -0.41 -7.24 -5.43
CA LYS A 17 -1.63 -7.94 -5.85
C LYS A 17 -2.91 -7.12 -5.69
N CYS A 18 -2.85 -5.90 -5.14
CA CYS A 18 -4.03 -5.14 -4.79
C CYS A 18 -4.87 -4.77 -6.03
N LYS A 19 -6.19 -4.73 -5.84
CA LYS A 19 -7.16 -4.28 -6.83
C LYS A 19 -7.53 -2.82 -6.58
N ALA A 20 -7.86 -2.10 -7.65
CA ALA A 20 -8.31 -0.71 -7.56
C ALA A 20 -9.85 -0.59 -7.42
N ASN A 21 -10.58 -1.69 -7.61
CA ASN A 21 -12.03 -1.68 -7.76
C ASN A 21 -12.75 -1.05 -6.56
N ASP A 22 -12.30 -1.35 -5.34
CA ASP A 22 -12.95 -0.86 -4.13
C ASP A 22 -12.64 0.63 -3.87
N ALA A 23 -11.44 1.10 -4.23
CA ALA A 23 -11.13 2.53 -4.27
C ALA A 23 -12.01 3.27 -5.29
N VAL A 24 -12.35 2.63 -6.42
CA VAL A 24 -13.30 3.20 -7.40
C VAL A 24 -14.71 3.23 -6.82
N LYS A 25 -15.18 2.16 -6.17
CA LYS A 25 -16.51 2.14 -5.50
C LYS A 25 -16.63 3.25 -4.45
N LEU A 26 -15.57 3.49 -3.68
CA LEU A 26 -15.50 4.57 -2.69
C LEU A 26 -15.82 5.95 -3.30
N ALA A 27 -15.46 6.21 -4.56
CA ALA A 27 -15.79 7.48 -5.23
C ALA A 27 -17.28 7.69 -5.47
N PHE A 28 -18.08 6.63 -5.45
CA PHE A 28 -19.51 6.68 -5.72
C PHE A 28 -20.38 6.53 -4.47
N LEU A 29 -19.78 6.28 -3.30
CA LEU A 29 -20.53 6.22 -2.05
C LEU A 29 -21.15 7.59 -1.71
N GLU A 30 -22.39 7.54 -1.23
CA GLU A 30 -23.13 8.69 -0.73
C GLU A 30 -22.93 8.87 0.79
N GLU A 31 -23.27 10.04 1.33
CA GLU A 31 -23.08 10.36 2.76
C GLU A 31 -23.82 9.41 3.71
N GLY A 32 -24.87 8.72 3.24
CA GLY A 32 -25.59 7.70 4.01
C GLY A 32 -24.94 6.31 4.02
N GLU A 33 -23.89 6.10 3.22
CA GLU A 33 -23.26 4.78 2.99
C GLU A 33 -21.87 4.68 3.64
N VAL A 34 -21.55 5.56 4.59
CA VAL A 34 -20.21 5.60 5.22
C VAL A 34 -19.85 4.27 5.89
N GLU A 35 -20.84 3.53 6.40
CA GLU A 35 -20.62 2.20 7.00
C GLU A 35 -20.11 1.16 5.97
N GLU A 36 -20.37 1.34 4.67
CA GLU A 36 -19.86 0.46 3.62
C GLU A 36 -18.33 0.57 3.45
N ILE A 37 -17.73 1.69 3.89
CA ILE A 37 -16.28 1.92 3.76
C ILE A 37 -15.48 0.84 4.47
N ASP A 38 -15.94 0.37 5.63
CA ASP A 38 -15.26 -0.65 6.43
C ASP A 38 -15.21 -2.03 5.72
N SER A 39 -16.06 -2.24 4.71
CA SER A 39 -16.08 -3.46 3.91
C SER A 39 -15.15 -3.43 2.68
N LEU A 40 -14.64 -2.25 2.32
CA LEU A 40 -13.84 -2.03 1.11
C LEU A 40 -12.38 -2.42 1.32
N ASP A 41 -11.79 -3.11 0.34
CA ASP A 41 -10.34 -3.29 0.28
C ASP A 41 -9.67 -2.02 -0.26
N LEU A 42 -9.30 -1.12 0.65
CA LEU A 42 -8.61 0.13 0.34
C LEU A 42 -7.07 -0.01 0.35
N THR A 43 -6.53 -1.23 0.31
CA THR A 43 -5.07 -1.46 0.37
C THR A 43 -4.31 -0.73 -0.76
N ALA A 44 -4.95 -0.53 -1.92
CA ALA A 44 -4.35 0.17 -3.05
C ALA A 44 -4.34 1.70 -2.91
N LEU A 45 -5.14 2.26 -1.99
CA LEU A 45 -5.41 3.70 -1.90
C LEU A 45 -4.28 4.43 -1.17
N THR A 46 -3.71 5.45 -1.82
CA THR A 46 -2.69 6.33 -1.22
C THR A 46 -3.18 7.76 -0.99
N GLY A 47 -4.29 8.13 -1.62
CA GLY A 47 -4.93 9.43 -1.45
C GLY A 47 -6.34 9.44 -2.01
N PHE A 48 -7.23 10.18 -1.36
CA PHE A 48 -8.61 10.35 -1.77
C PHE A 48 -9.06 11.77 -1.50
N LYS A 49 -9.68 12.40 -2.50
CA LYS A 49 -10.22 13.76 -2.37
C LYS A 49 -11.52 13.88 -3.15
N ARG A 50 -12.58 14.32 -2.48
CA ARG A 50 -13.83 14.76 -3.11
C ARG A 50 -13.88 16.28 -3.11
N THR A 51 -14.27 16.86 -4.23
CA THR A 51 -14.43 18.31 -4.39
C THR A 51 -15.89 18.71 -4.20
N ASP A 52 -16.12 19.98 -3.85
CA ASP A 52 -17.47 20.54 -3.68
C ASP A 52 -18.31 20.51 -4.98
N LYS A 53 -17.65 20.32 -6.13
CA LYS A 53 -18.29 20.16 -7.45
C LYS A 53 -18.59 18.70 -7.82
N GLY A 54 -18.37 17.78 -6.89
CA GLY A 54 -18.65 16.34 -7.06
C GLY A 54 -17.56 15.56 -7.80
N ALA A 55 -16.47 16.18 -8.24
CA ALA A 55 -15.33 15.44 -8.80
C ALA A 55 -14.56 14.73 -7.68
N VAL A 56 -14.17 13.48 -7.93
CA VAL A 56 -13.36 12.65 -7.02
C VAL A 56 -12.00 12.37 -7.64
N GLU A 57 -10.94 12.64 -6.89
CA GLU A 57 -9.57 12.30 -7.22
C GLU A 57 -9.13 11.12 -6.34
N ILE A 58 -8.60 10.07 -6.99
CA ILE A 58 -8.06 8.87 -6.33
C ILE A 58 -6.59 8.75 -6.72
N GLN A 59 -5.76 8.56 -5.70
CA GLN A 59 -4.36 8.19 -5.87
C GLN A 59 -4.18 6.74 -5.41
N LEU A 60 -3.44 5.97 -6.21
CA LEU A 60 -3.20 4.55 -5.96
C LEU A 60 -1.70 4.30 -5.79
N VAL A 61 -1.38 3.18 -5.14
CA VAL A 61 -0.02 2.68 -5.05
C VAL A 61 0.58 2.45 -6.45
N ASP A 62 1.84 2.83 -6.64
CA ASP A 62 2.60 2.46 -7.83
C ASP A 62 3.04 1.00 -7.73
N ARG A 63 2.19 0.11 -8.24
CA ARG A 63 2.45 -1.35 -8.26
C ARG A 63 3.72 -1.72 -9.00
N LEU A 64 4.13 -0.95 -10.01
CA LEU A 64 5.35 -1.26 -10.76
C LEU A 64 6.57 -1.06 -9.87
N THR A 65 6.59 0.00 -9.07
CA THR A 65 7.65 0.25 -8.09
C THR A 65 7.70 -0.84 -7.02
N VAL A 66 6.56 -1.27 -6.49
CA VAL A 66 6.49 -2.39 -5.52
C VAL A 66 7.04 -3.69 -6.13
N LEU A 67 6.66 -4.01 -7.36
CA LEU A 67 7.12 -5.22 -8.05
C LEU A 67 8.63 -5.19 -8.34
N LYS A 68 9.18 -4.04 -8.76
CA LYS A 68 10.63 -3.88 -8.96
C LYS A 68 11.41 -4.16 -7.67
N LEU A 69 10.94 -3.59 -6.56
CA LEU A 69 11.55 -3.80 -5.26
C LEU A 69 11.47 -5.26 -4.80
N LEU A 70 10.33 -5.94 -5.02
CA LEU A 70 10.22 -7.38 -4.75
C LEU A 70 11.22 -8.21 -5.58
N VAL A 71 11.42 -7.87 -6.86
CA VAL A 71 12.41 -8.55 -7.71
C VAL A 71 13.83 -8.32 -7.21
N GLU A 72 14.19 -7.08 -6.89
CA GLU A 72 15.51 -6.74 -6.32
C GLU A 72 15.79 -7.50 -5.01
N LEU A 73 14.78 -7.64 -4.16
CA LEU A 73 14.87 -8.42 -2.93
C LEU A 73 14.88 -9.95 -3.16
N SER A 74 14.57 -10.43 -4.37
CA SER A 74 14.59 -11.87 -4.70
C SER A 74 15.90 -12.31 -5.39
N ASP A 75 16.65 -11.40 -6.00
CA ASP A 75 17.84 -11.68 -6.83
C ASP A 75 19.12 -11.98 -6.02
N GLY A 76 18.98 -12.39 -4.75
CA GLY A 76 20.09 -12.91 -3.94
C GLY A 76 21.20 -11.91 -3.56
N GLN A 77 21.01 -10.60 -3.78
CA GLN A 77 21.95 -9.59 -3.30
C GLN A 77 21.76 -9.35 -1.79
N GLU A 78 22.35 -10.22 -0.97
CA GLU A 78 22.23 -10.19 0.50
C GLU A 78 22.52 -8.81 1.10
N ASP A 79 23.54 -8.10 0.59
CA ASP A 79 23.91 -6.75 1.07
C ASP A 79 22.80 -5.72 0.84
N LYS A 80 22.21 -5.67 -0.37
CA LYS A 80 21.13 -4.71 -0.69
C LYS A 80 19.84 -5.03 0.06
N GLN A 81 19.56 -6.32 0.26
CA GLN A 81 18.43 -6.77 1.06
C GLN A 81 18.60 -6.31 2.51
N ALA A 82 19.78 -6.53 3.10
CA ALA A 82 20.08 -6.11 4.47
C ALA A 82 19.96 -4.59 4.66
N GLU A 83 20.50 -3.79 3.73
CA GLU A 83 20.39 -2.32 3.76
C GLU A 83 18.93 -1.84 3.71
N PHE A 84 18.11 -2.45 2.85
CA PHE A 84 16.68 -2.12 2.74
C PHE A 84 15.92 -2.37 4.04
N PHE A 85 16.09 -3.56 4.65
CA PHE A 85 15.40 -3.89 5.90
C PHE A 85 15.88 -3.03 7.08
N GLN A 86 17.18 -2.71 7.15
CA GLN A 86 17.70 -1.80 8.16
C GLN A 86 17.14 -0.38 8.01
N ALA A 87 16.95 0.12 6.78
CA ALA A 87 16.32 1.40 6.54
C ALA A 87 14.83 1.39 6.95
N TRP A 88 14.14 0.27 6.69
CA TRP A 88 12.76 0.09 7.09
C TRP A 88 12.57 0.06 8.61
N GLU A 89 13.37 -0.72 9.34
CA GLU A 89 13.30 -0.83 10.80
C GLU A 89 13.54 0.54 11.47
N ARG A 90 14.54 1.29 11.00
CA ARG A 90 14.82 2.65 11.51
C ARG A 90 13.63 3.59 11.35
N LYS A 91 12.98 3.57 10.18
CA LYS A 91 11.80 4.40 9.94
C LYS A 91 10.62 3.98 10.82
N ALA A 92 10.41 2.68 11.02
CA ALA A 92 9.36 2.17 11.90
C ALA A 92 9.57 2.55 13.39
N GLU A 93 10.82 2.74 13.81
CA GLU A 93 11.16 3.26 15.15
C GLU A 93 10.95 4.78 15.26
N GLU A 94 11.19 5.54 14.18
CA GLU A 94 10.98 7.00 14.14
C GLU A 94 9.48 7.39 14.15
N ASP A 95 8.61 6.57 13.57
CA ASP A 95 7.16 6.80 13.46
C ASP A 95 6.36 6.33 14.71
N ARG A 96 7.04 5.96 15.81
CA ARG A 96 6.46 5.32 17.01
C ARG A 96 6.43 6.24 18.23
#